data_AF-A0A2E7VNE3-F1
#
_entry.id   AF-A0A2E7VNE3-F1
#
_cell.length_a   1.000
_cell.length_b   1.000
_cell.length_c   1.000
_cell.angle_alpha   90.00
_cell.angle_beta   90.00
_cell.angle_gamma   90.00
#
_symmetry.space_group_name_H-M   'P 1'
#
loop_
_entity.id
_entity.type
_entity.pdbx_description
1 polymer ?
#
loop_
_entity_poly.entity_id
_entity_poly.type
_entity_poly.pdbx_seq_one_letter_code
_entity_poly.pdbx_strand_id
1 'polypeptide(L)'
;MVQARGWLLLTNDDGIEAIGFELLVKALHEAGYPLAVLAPSGNHSATGMRINLMKPMAFRARDDLTEAWGLNPHETPVHLFELDGTPCDTMIVALDGGLNHLVPGVHPQLVVSGVNLGPNLSQDAYHSGTMGAAREAGLYGVPAIAASFTSFDPEGMERAVDATLEAVAKAVTVLPLRAQNLGRPHGALDTGYFTSWPKSGADERWVVDPEAALLSAFANGDVMLNVNAPGTWNGEWATTRLGVRWYRNAVHFGDTTEGSTATFTIGAASVDHAAVPSGDCDAVEEGKASLSCLAVWPQSHPFALDEDLLAHGLERTVDGWPRWLING
;
A
#
# COMPACT_ATOMS: atom_id res chain seq x y z
N MET A 1 11.94 28.76 5.95
CA MET A 1 12.76 27.83 5.16
C MET A 1 11.84 26.70 4.73
N VAL A 2 11.72 26.42 3.44
CA VAL A 2 10.93 25.26 2.97
C VAL A 2 11.65 24.01 3.47
N GLN A 3 10.96 23.18 4.24
CA GLN A 3 11.52 21.93 4.76
C GLN A 3 11.81 21.00 3.57
N ALA A 4 13.01 20.41 3.53
CA ALA A 4 13.34 19.45 2.48
C ALA A 4 12.38 18.25 2.55
N ARG A 5 11.80 17.86 1.41
CA ARG A 5 10.88 16.70 1.28
C ARG A 5 11.52 15.60 0.45
N GLY A 6 11.30 14.36 0.85
CA GLY A 6 11.72 13.19 0.08
C GLY A 6 10.77 12.93 -1.09
N TRP A 7 11.22 12.13 -2.05
CA TRP A 7 10.40 11.74 -3.20
C TRP A 7 9.39 10.67 -2.78
N LEU A 8 8.15 10.80 -3.23
CA LEU A 8 7.15 9.74 -3.13
C LEU A 8 7.11 8.97 -4.45
N LEU A 9 7.17 7.65 -4.39
CA LEU A 9 6.93 6.79 -5.54
C LEU A 9 5.47 6.33 -5.52
N LEU A 10 4.72 6.60 -6.59
CA LEU A 10 3.28 6.31 -6.67
C LEU A 10 2.96 5.25 -7.72
N THR A 11 2.00 4.38 -7.41
CA THR A 11 1.41 3.39 -8.33
C THR A 11 -0.03 3.05 -7.90
N ASN A 12 -0.71 2.19 -8.65
CA ASN A 12 -2.01 1.61 -8.30
C ASN A 12 -2.25 0.30 -9.06
N ASP A 13 -3.43 -0.29 -8.91
CA ASP A 13 -3.92 -1.38 -9.75
C ASP A 13 -5.06 -1.01 -10.71
N ASP A 14 -5.67 0.16 -10.60
CA ASP A 14 -6.72 0.61 -11.54
C ASP A 14 -6.17 1.17 -12.87
N GLY A 15 -4.87 1.51 -12.91
CA GLY A 15 -4.17 2.11 -14.05
C GLY A 15 -3.91 3.61 -13.90
N ILE A 16 -2.98 4.15 -14.69
CA ILE A 16 -2.49 5.52 -14.52
C ILE A 16 -3.56 6.60 -14.73
N GLU A 17 -4.57 6.34 -15.57
CA GLU A 17 -5.67 7.28 -15.82
C GLU A 17 -6.88 7.07 -14.89
N ALA A 18 -6.76 6.23 -13.86
CA ALA A 18 -7.84 6.01 -12.90
C ALA A 18 -8.14 7.27 -12.09
N ILE A 19 -9.43 7.53 -11.85
CA ILE A 19 -9.90 8.73 -11.14
C ILE A 19 -9.27 8.86 -9.75
N GLY A 20 -9.23 7.78 -8.96
CA GLY A 20 -8.63 7.79 -7.63
C GLY A 20 -7.12 8.03 -7.63
N PHE A 21 -6.44 7.63 -8.71
CA PHE A 21 -5.01 7.86 -8.88
C PHE A 21 -4.71 9.29 -9.28
N GLU A 22 -5.47 9.84 -10.24
CA GLU A 22 -5.39 11.26 -10.61
C GLU A 22 -5.58 12.14 -9.37
N LEU A 23 -6.64 11.89 -8.58
CA LEU A 23 -6.94 12.67 -7.38
C LEU A 23 -5.80 12.60 -6.37
N LEU A 24 -5.25 11.40 -6.11
CA LEU A 24 -4.13 11.23 -5.19
C LEU A 24 -2.87 11.97 -5.66
N VAL A 25 -2.50 11.84 -6.93
CA VAL A 25 -1.33 12.49 -7.51
C VAL A 25 -1.45 14.01 -7.38
N LYS A 26 -2.60 14.58 -7.75
CA LYS A 26 -2.86 16.02 -7.64
C LYS A 26 -2.78 16.49 -6.20
N ALA A 27 -3.44 15.80 -5.28
CA ALA A 27 -3.47 16.19 -3.87
C ALA A 27 -2.08 16.14 -3.22
N LEU A 28 -1.25 15.12 -3.52
CA LEU A 28 0.11 15.05 -3.02
C LEU A 28 1.04 16.11 -3.64
N HIS A 29 0.85 16.41 -4.93
CA HIS A 29 1.60 17.46 -5.64
C HIS A 29 1.27 18.85 -5.06
N GLU A 30 -0.01 19.16 -4.88
CA GLU A 30 -0.50 20.39 -4.25
C GLU A 30 -0.02 20.53 -2.80
N ALA A 31 0.08 19.41 -2.07
CA ALA A 31 0.67 19.38 -0.74
C ALA A 31 2.19 19.62 -0.73
N GLY A 32 2.85 19.68 -1.91
CA GLY A 32 4.26 20.02 -2.08
C GLY A 32 5.23 18.84 -2.05
N TYR A 33 4.76 17.59 -2.23
CA TYR A 33 5.63 16.42 -2.29
C TYR A 33 6.22 16.21 -3.68
N PRO A 34 7.55 16.06 -3.84
CA PRO A 34 8.14 15.60 -5.10
C PRO A 34 7.65 14.19 -5.46
N LEU A 35 7.18 13.98 -6.69
CA LEU A 35 6.52 12.74 -7.11
C LEU A 35 7.25 12.04 -8.26
N ALA A 36 7.47 10.74 -8.13
CA ALA A 36 7.73 9.85 -9.25
C ALA A 36 6.59 8.85 -9.36
N VAL A 37 5.98 8.73 -10.53
CA VAL A 37 4.86 7.83 -10.78
C VAL A 37 5.30 6.78 -11.78
N LEU A 38 5.10 5.50 -11.45
CA LEU A 38 5.16 4.41 -12.42
C LEU A 38 3.96 3.50 -12.17
N ALA A 39 2.93 3.62 -13.01
CA ALA A 39 1.66 2.92 -12.83
C ALA A 39 1.30 2.08 -14.07
N PRO A 40 0.42 1.09 -13.93
CA PRO A 40 -0.03 0.28 -15.06
C PRO A 40 -0.75 1.09 -16.14
N SER A 41 -0.70 0.61 -17.39
CA SER A 41 -1.42 1.19 -18.54
C SER A 41 -2.95 1.07 -18.43
N GLY A 42 -3.45 0.11 -17.66
CA GLY A 42 -4.88 -0.14 -17.48
C GLY A 42 -5.19 -0.92 -16.21
N ASN A 43 -6.43 -1.39 -16.12
CA ASN A 43 -6.94 -2.03 -14.91
C ASN A 43 -6.37 -3.46 -14.70
N HIS A 44 -5.85 -3.68 -13.50
CA HIS A 44 -5.30 -4.92 -12.96
C HIS A 44 -5.90 -5.28 -11.57
N SER A 45 -7.16 -4.93 -11.30
CA SER A 45 -7.85 -5.40 -10.09
C SER A 45 -7.78 -6.94 -9.98
N ALA A 46 -7.72 -7.44 -8.74
CA ALA A 46 -7.67 -8.87 -8.42
C ALA A 46 -6.43 -9.64 -8.95
N THR A 47 -5.32 -8.97 -9.28
CA THR A 47 -4.09 -9.66 -9.71
C THR A 47 -3.21 -10.18 -8.58
N GLY A 48 -3.47 -9.81 -7.33
CA GLY A 48 -2.59 -10.07 -6.19
C GLY A 48 -1.16 -9.63 -6.50
N MET A 49 -0.19 -10.50 -6.26
CA MET A 49 1.23 -10.28 -6.56
C MET A 49 1.69 -10.89 -7.90
N ARG A 50 0.85 -10.83 -8.94
CA ARG A 50 1.24 -11.35 -10.27
C ARG A 50 2.40 -10.54 -10.83
N ILE A 51 3.39 -11.23 -11.40
CA ILE A 51 4.50 -10.63 -12.17
C ILE A 51 4.56 -11.23 -13.58
N ASN A 52 5.00 -10.44 -14.55
CA ASN A 52 5.22 -10.89 -15.92
C ASN A 52 6.68 -11.30 -16.13
N LEU A 53 6.92 -12.61 -16.26
CA LEU A 53 8.25 -13.14 -16.54
C LEU A 53 8.51 -13.27 -18.05
N MET A 54 9.70 -12.84 -18.48
CA MET A 54 10.24 -13.05 -19.84
C MET A 54 9.38 -12.47 -20.97
N LYS A 55 8.52 -11.48 -20.68
CA LYS A 55 7.72 -10.76 -21.67
C LYS A 55 8.13 -9.29 -21.70
N PRO A 56 8.40 -8.71 -22.87
CA PRO A 56 8.60 -7.27 -22.98
C PRO A 56 7.34 -6.52 -22.52
N MET A 57 7.50 -5.50 -21.69
CA MET A 57 6.43 -4.60 -21.27
C MET A 57 6.67 -3.24 -21.94
N ALA A 58 5.63 -2.69 -22.58
CA ALA A 58 5.73 -1.36 -23.17
C ALA A 58 5.83 -0.30 -22.07
N PHE A 59 6.62 0.74 -22.33
CA PHE A 59 6.82 1.85 -21.41
C PHE A 59 6.54 3.18 -22.12
N ARG A 60 5.92 4.13 -21.42
CA ARG A 60 5.61 5.45 -21.96
C ARG A 60 5.74 6.53 -20.89
N ALA A 61 6.42 7.63 -21.21
CA ALA A 61 6.33 8.86 -20.41
C ALA A 61 5.00 9.56 -20.70
N ARG A 62 4.34 10.06 -19.66
CA ARG A 62 2.99 10.65 -19.71
C ARG A 62 3.01 12.14 -19.41
N ASP A 63 3.84 12.88 -20.14
CA ASP A 63 3.91 14.34 -20.05
C ASP A 63 2.58 15.01 -20.41
N ASP A 64 1.75 14.33 -21.24
CA ASP A 64 0.38 14.73 -21.54
C ASP A 64 -0.51 14.80 -20.28
N LEU A 65 -0.32 13.87 -19.33
CA LEU A 65 -1.06 13.88 -18.07
C LEU A 65 -0.56 14.96 -17.12
N THR A 66 0.73 15.29 -17.13
CA THR A 66 1.27 16.42 -16.35
C THR A 66 0.52 17.71 -16.70
N GLU A 67 0.32 17.97 -17.99
CA GLU A 67 -0.43 19.14 -18.47
C GLU A 67 -1.94 19.00 -18.19
N ALA A 68 -2.53 17.85 -18.54
CA ALA A 68 -3.98 17.62 -18.39
C ALA A 68 -4.46 17.71 -16.93
N TRP A 69 -3.64 17.26 -15.98
CA TRP A 69 -3.95 17.31 -14.55
C TRP A 69 -3.55 18.62 -13.87
N GLY A 70 -2.97 19.57 -14.62
CA GLY A 70 -2.57 20.88 -14.10
C GLY A 70 -1.41 20.81 -13.10
N LEU A 71 -0.56 19.78 -13.20
CA LEU A 71 0.61 19.66 -12.33
C LEU A 71 1.68 20.64 -12.81
N ASN A 72 2.28 21.36 -11.87
CA ASN A 72 3.34 22.33 -12.15
C ASN A 72 4.73 21.81 -11.71
N PRO A 73 5.54 21.24 -12.62
CA PRO A 73 6.88 20.72 -12.30
C PRO A 73 7.87 21.80 -11.82
N HIS A 74 7.61 23.08 -12.11
CA HIS A 74 8.46 24.19 -11.67
C HIS A 74 8.24 24.57 -10.21
N GLU A 75 7.07 24.24 -9.66
CA GLU A 75 6.73 24.46 -8.26
C GLU A 75 7.11 23.25 -7.41
N THR A 76 6.63 22.06 -7.82
CA THR A 76 6.92 20.79 -7.16
C THR A 76 7.36 19.78 -8.24
N PRO A 77 8.51 19.11 -8.10
CA PRO A 77 8.96 18.15 -9.11
C PRO A 77 7.99 16.97 -9.27
N VAL A 78 7.63 16.61 -10.50
CA VAL A 78 6.77 15.46 -10.80
C VAL A 78 7.18 14.78 -12.10
N HIS A 79 7.18 13.45 -12.11
CA HIS A 79 7.44 12.61 -13.28
C HIS A 79 6.39 11.51 -13.39
N LEU A 80 5.75 11.39 -14.56
CA LEU A 80 4.66 10.45 -14.83
C LEU A 80 5.07 9.41 -15.87
N PHE A 81 5.02 8.14 -15.49
CA PHE A 81 5.36 7.02 -16.34
C PHE A 81 4.31 5.92 -16.29
N GLU A 82 4.11 5.29 -17.43
CA GLU A 82 3.18 4.20 -17.65
C GLU A 82 3.93 2.94 -18.08
N LEU A 83 3.53 1.79 -17.54
CA LEU A 83 4.04 0.48 -17.91
C LEU A 83 2.89 -0.47 -18.28
N ASP A 84 3.03 -1.21 -19.38
CA ASP A 84 2.12 -2.29 -19.76
C ASP A 84 2.43 -3.58 -18.95
N GLY A 85 2.30 -3.48 -17.63
CA GLY A 85 2.64 -4.49 -16.65
C GLY A 85 1.71 -4.45 -15.44
N THR A 86 1.86 -5.41 -14.51
CA THR A 86 1.10 -5.42 -13.27
C THR A 86 1.58 -4.34 -12.29
N PRO A 87 0.84 -4.10 -11.20
CA PRO A 87 1.30 -3.23 -10.11
C PRO A 87 2.66 -3.69 -9.54
N CYS A 88 2.86 -4.99 -9.32
CA CYS A 88 4.16 -5.52 -8.89
C CYS A 88 5.25 -5.30 -9.94
N ASP A 89 4.96 -5.49 -11.23
CA ASP A 89 5.93 -5.22 -12.31
C ASP A 89 6.37 -3.75 -12.29
N THR A 90 5.45 -2.81 -12.04
CA THR A 90 5.80 -1.38 -11.92
C THR A 90 6.76 -1.12 -10.76
N MET A 91 6.56 -1.77 -9.62
CA MET A 91 7.45 -1.63 -8.47
C MET A 91 8.81 -2.27 -8.70
N ILE A 92 8.85 -3.46 -9.29
CA ILE A 92 10.10 -4.13 -9.68
C ILE A 92 10.89 -3.24 -10.64
N VAL A 93 10.25 -2.76 -11.71
CA VAL A 93 10.91 -1.89 -12.70
C VAL A 93 11.40 -0.61 -12.04
N ALA A 94 10.59 0.06 -11.22
CA ALA A 94 11.01 1.29 -10.55
C ALA A 94 12.20 1.06 -9.60
N LEU A 95 12.10 0.06 -8.72
CA LEU A 95 13.02 -0.11 -7.59
C LEU A 95 14.29 -0.89 -7.95
N ASP A 96 14.24 -1.75 -8.97
CA ASP A 96 15.41 -2.47 -9.51
C ASP A 96 16.18 -1.64 -10.55
N GLY A 97 16.39 -0.36 -10.24
CA GLY A 97 17.22 0.56 -11.03
C GLY A 97 16.51 1.32 -12.14
N GLY A 98 15.25 1.01 -12.49
CA GLY A 98 14.52 1.75 -13.52
C GLY A 98 14.26 3.19 -13.13
N LEU A 99 13.92 3.49 -11.88
CA LEU A 99 13.72 4.89 -11.45
C LEU A 99 15.00 5.71 -11.57
N ASN A 100 16.15 5.16 -11.17
CA ASN A 100 17.44 5.83 -11.32
C ASN A 100 17.84 5.99 -12.81
N HIS A 101 17.40 5.09 -13.69
CA HIS A 101 17.60 5.22 -15.12
C HIS A 101 16.71 6.30 -15.75
N LEU A 102 15.43 6.33 -15.38
CA LEU A 102 14.41 7.24 -15.91
C LEU A 102 14.58 8.67 -15.38
N VAL A 103 14.88 8.81 -14.09
CA VAL A 103 15.06 10.09 -13.41
C VAL A 103 16.29 10.03 -12.49
N PRO A 104 17.49 10.26 -13.01
CA PRO A 104 18.72 10.17 -12.24
C PRO A 104 18.71 11.01 -10.96
N GLY A 105 19.07 10.40 -9.84
CA GLY A 105 19.13 11.05 -8.52
C GLY A 105 17.82 11.03 -7.74
N VAL A 106 16.74 10.48 -8.30
CA VAL A 106 15.50 10.21 -7.55
C VAL A 106 15.67 8.95 -6.72
N HIS A 107 15.45 9.09 -5.41
CA HIS A 107 15.41 8.00 -4.45
C HIS A 107 14.15 8.15 -3.59
N PRO A 108 13.23 7.17 -3.60
CA PRO A 108 11.98 7.30 -2.88
C PRO A 108 12.21 7.27 -1.37
N GLN A 109 11.48 8.13 -0.66
CA GLN A 109 11.29 8.08 0.79
C GLN A 109 10.24 7.04 1.16
N LEU A 110 9.16 6.97 0.38
CA LEU A 110 7.97 6.17 0.64
C LEU A 110 7.31 5.78 -0.68
N VAL A 111 6.76 4.57 -0.76
CA VAL A 111 5.83 4.16 -1.82
C VAL A 111 4.38 4.35 -1.38
N VAL A 112 3.52 4.87 -2.25
CA VAL A 112 2.07 4.90 -2.03
C VAL A 112 1.38 4.22 -3.21
N SER A 113 0.60 3.19 -2.90
CA SER A 113 -0.19 2.42 -3.86
C SER A 113 -1.67 2.69 -3.64
N GLY A 114 -2.39 3.25 -4.61
CA GLY A 114 -3.80 3.63 -4.49
C GLY A 114 -4.10 5.03 -5.03
N VAL A 115 -5.25 5.65 -4.76
CA VAL A 115 -6.37 5.11 -3.97
C VAL A 115 -7.21 4.17 -4.84
N ASN A 116 -7.30 2.91 -4.43
CA ASN A 116 -8.09 1.88 -5.11
C ASN A 116 -9.60 2.16 -5.02
N LEU A 117 -10.34 1.96 -6.12
CA LEU A 117 -11.81 1.96 -6.11
C LEU A 117 -12.35 0.62 -5.59
N GLY A 118 -12.55 0.53 -4.28
CA GLY A 118 -13.05 -0.66 -3.60
C GLY A 118 -12.20 -1.02 -2.38
N PRO A 119 -12.78 -1.70 -1.38
CA PRO A 119 -12.07 -2.05 -0.17
C PRO A 119 -11.00 -3.13 -0.42
N ASN A 120 -9.89 -3.03 0.31
CA ASN A 120 -8.87 -4.06 0.44
C ASN A 120 -8.75 -4.43 1.94
N LEU A 121 -9.78 -5.12 2.43
CA LEU A 121 -9.98 -5.49 3.84
C LEU A 121 -9.90 -7.00 4.01
N SER A 122 -9.51 -7.48 5.20
CA SER A 122 -9.53 -8.91 5.52
C SER A 122 -8.83 -9.77 4.44
N GLN A 123 -9.46 -10.83 3.94
CA GLN A 123 -8.91 -11.74 2.95
C GLN A 123 -8.75 -11.13 1.54
N ASP A 124 -9.34 -9.97 1.26
CA ASP A 124 -9.15 -9.26 -0.02
C ASP A 124 -7.68 -8.89 -0.24
N ALA A 125 -6.94 -8.76 0.86
CA ALA A 125 -5.51 -8.49 0.87
C ALA A 125 -4.67 -9.45 0.02
N TYR A 126 -5.11 -10.70 -0.18
CA TYR A 126 -4.39 -11.67 -1.01
C TYR A 126 -4.57 -11.43 -2.51
N HIS A 127 -5.70 -10.86 -2.92
CA HIS A 127 -6.06 -10.65 -4.32
C HIS A 127 -5.82 -9.20 -4.76
N SER A 128 -5.62 -8.28 -3.82
CA SER A 128 -5.36 -6.87 -4.07
C SER A 128 -4.07 -6.62 -4.85
N GLY A 129 -4.16 -5.99 -6.02
CA GLY A 129 -2.98 -5.48 -6.73
C GLY A 129 -2.39 -4.26 -6.04
N THR A 130 -3.26 -3.40 -5.47
CA THR A 130 -2.86 -2.25 -4.65
C THR A 130 -1.98 -2.67 -3.47
N MET A 131 -2.39 -3.66 -2.66
CA MET A 131 -1.56 -4.19 -1.57
C MET A 131 -0.37 -5.01 -2.07
N GLY A 132 -0.51 -5.67 -3.22
CA GLY A 132 0.58 -6.39 -3.89
C GLY A 132 1.75 -5.46 -4.21
N ALA A 133 1.49 -4.29 -4.80
CA ALA A 133 2.52 -3.29 -5.09
C ALA A 133 3.17 -2.73 -3.83
N ALA A 134 2.39 -2.40 -2.79
CA ALA A 134 2.96 -1.92 -1.52
C ALA A 134 3.86 -3.00 -0.86
N ARG A 135 3.44 -4.26 -0.91
CA ARG A 135 4.24 -5.38 -0.41
C ARG A 135 5.50 -5.58 -1.24
N GLU A 136 5.41 -5.46 -2.57
CA GLU A 136 6.57 -5.55 -3.48
C GLU A 136 7.60 -4.47 -3.16
N ALA A 137 7.17 -3.23 -2.92
CA ALA A 137 8.05 -2.16 -2.47
C ALA A 137 8.78 -2.52 -1.16
N GLY A 138 8.06 -3.14 -0.22
CA GLY A 138 8.63 -3.70 0.99
C GLY A 138 9.69 -4.77 0.73
N LEU A 139 9.47 -5.69 -0.21
CA LEU A 139 10.47 -6.71 -0.59
C LEU A 139 11.78 -6.07 -1.08
N TYR A 140 11.69 -4.93 -1.77
CA TYR A 140 12.84 -4.09 -2.17
C TYR A 140 13.37 -3.16 -1.08
N GLY A 141 12.84 -3.23 0.14
CA GLY A 141 13.32 -2.48 1.31
C GLY A 141 12.90 -1.02 1.35
N VAL A 142 11.75 -0.70 0.73
CA VAL A 142 11.16 0.65 0.75
C VAL A 142 9.88 0.62 1.58
N PRO A 143 9.70 1.54 2.55
CA PRO A 143 8.44 1.66 3.29
C PRO A 143 7.29 1.96 2.33
N ALA A 144 6.10 1.42 2.62
CA ALA A 144 4.96 1.54 1.72
C ALA A 144 3.61 1.71 2.44
N ILE A 145 2.71 2.43 1.78
CA ILE A 145 1.28 2.56 2.12
C ILE A 145 0.46 2.02 0.95
N ALA A 146 -0.46 1.10 1.23
CA ALA A 146 -1.58 0.76 0.35
C ALA A 146 -2.81 1.55 0.80
N ALA A 147 -3.54 2.16 -0.13
CA ALA A 147 -4.67 3.02 0.17
C ALA A 147 -5.90 2.67 -0.69
N SER A 148 -7.07 2.58 -0.06
CA SER A 148 -8.29 2.08 -0.69
C SER A 148 -9.52 2.87 -0.24
N PHE A 149 -10.45 3.09 -1.16
CA PHE A 149 -11.76 3.63 -0.89
C PHE A 149 -12.78 2.51 -0.71
N THR A 150 -13.54 2.47 0.39
CA THR A 150 -14.38 1.30 0.72
C THR A 150 -15.71 1.26 -0.02
N SER A 151 -15.82 1.96 -1.14
CA SER A 151 -16.98 2.01 -2.03
C SER A 151 -16.55 1.67 -3.45
N PHE A 152 -17.46 1.09 -4.23
CA PHE A 152 -17.31 0.88 -5.67
C PHE A 152 -17.95 2.02 -6.50
N ASP A 153 -18.73 2.88 -5.85
CA ASP A 153 -19.14 4.17 -6.42
C ASP A 153 -18.05 5.20 -6.08
N PRO A 154 -17.47 5.91 -7.07
CA PRO A 154 -16.43 6.92 -6.82
C PRO A 154 -16.93 8.16 -6.05
N GLU A 155 -18.23 8.35 -5.85
CA GLU A 155 -18.74 9.47 -5.05
C GLU A 155 -18.15 9.48 -3.63
N GLY A 156 -17.48 10.57 -3.26
CA GLY A 156 -16.86 10.75 -1.94
C GLY A 156 -15.45 10.17 -1.80
N MET A 157 -14.84 9.70 -2.89
CA MET A 157 -13.47 9.20 -2.94
C MET A 157 -12.43 10.21 -2.46
N GLU A 158 -12.72 11.52 -2.57
CA GLU A 158 -11.86 12.60 -2.07
C GLU A 158 -11.54 12.41 -0.58
N ARG A 159 -12.47 11.86 0.21
CA ARG A 159 -12.25 11.55 1.63
C ARG A 159 -11.18 10.49 1.82
N ALA A 160 -11.11 9.49 0.94
CA ALA A 160 -10.05 8.49 1.00
C ALA A 160 -8.69 9.06 0.56
N VAL A 161 -8.70 10.01 -0.38
CA VAL A 161 -7.50 10.77 -0.76
C VAL A 161 -7.00 11.63 0.40
N ASP A 162 -7.90 12.33 1.10
CA ASP A 162 -7.59 13.13 2.28
C ASP A 162 -7.06 12.25 3.43
N ALA A 163 -7.67 11.10 3.69
CA ALA A 163 -7.16 10.14 4.68
C ALA A 163 -5.75 9.63 4.29
N THR A 164 -5.52 9.38 3.01
CA THR A 164 -4.21 8.95 2.50
C THR A 164 -3.16 10.05 2.66
N LEU A 165 -3.52 11.31 2.38
CA LEU A 165 -2.66 12.47 2.64
C LEU A 165 -2.25 12.59 4.11
N GLU A 166 -3.20 12.41 5.03
CA GLU A 166 -2.91 12.42 6.47
C GLU A 166 -1.93 11.29 6.88
N ALA A 167 -2.15 10.08 6.36
CA ALA A 167 -1.28 8.94 6.62
C ALA A 167 0.13 9.15 6.05
N VAL A 168 0.24 9.66 4.82
CA VAL A 168 1.52 10.02 4.19
C VAL A 168 2.24 11.08 5.01
N ALA A 169 1.54 12.15 5.41
CA ALA A 169 2.12 13.25 6.18
C ALA A 169 2.70 12.78 7.52
N LYS A 170 2.10 11.79 8.18
CA LYS A 170 2.62 11.19 9.42
C LYS A 170 3.75 10.19 9.16
N ALA A 171 3.64 9.39 8.10
CA ALA A 171 4.70 8.43 7.76
C ALA A 171 6.01 9.13 7.41
N VAL A 172 5.98 10.19 6.59
CA VAL A 172 7.20 10.89 6.16
C VAL A 172 7.92 11.65 7.28
N THR A 173 7.26 11.95 8.41
CA THR A 173 7.90 12.63 9.55
C THR A 173 8.82 11.71 10.34
N VAL A 174 8.51 10.41 10.36
CA VAL A 174 9.31 9.40 11.08
C VAL A 174 10.28 8.63 10.16
N LEU A 175 10.19 8.85 8.85
CA LEU A 175 11.04 8.21 7.85
C LEU A 175 12.21 9.10 7.42
N PRO A 176 13.39 8.53 7.11
CA PRO A 176 14.46 9.28 6.45
C PRO A 176 14.00 9.77 5.06
N LEU A 177 14.55 10.88 4.56
CA LEU A 177 14.19 11.46 3.24
C LEU A 177 14.45 10.52 2.04
N ARG A 178 15.15 9.41 2.26
CA ARG A 178 15.46 8.37 1.27
C ARG A 178 15.41 7.03 1.98
N ALA A 179 14.76 6.04 1.37
CA ALA A 179 14.77 4.67 1.86
C ALA A 179 16.21 4.13 1.89
N GLN A 180 16.71 3.83 3.08
CA GLN A 180 18.11 3.41 3.28
C GLN A 180 18.33 1.94 2.88
N ASN A 181 17.27 1.15 2.91
CA ASN A 181 17.31 -0.29 2.63
C ASN A 181 16.89 -0.63 1.18
N LEU A 182 16.78 0.38 0.29
CA LEU A 182 16.44 0.19 -1.11
C LEU A 182 17.38 -0.83 -1.78
N GLY A 183 16.79 -1.85 -2.40
CA GLY A 183 17.49 -2.94 -3.05
C GLY A 183 18.09 -3.97 -2.09
N ARG A 184 17.80 -3.88 -0.78
CA ARG A 184 18.27 -4.79 0.28
C ARG A 184 19.79 -5.04 0.18
N PRO A 185 20.65 -4.00 0.31
CA PRO A 185 22.09 -4.12 0.10
C PRO A 185 22.73 -5.22 0.98
N HIS A 186 23.72 -5.93 0.44
CA HIS A 186 24.22 -7.21 0.97
C HIS A 186 24.45 -7.25 2.50
N GLY A 187 23.65 -8.10 3.15
CA GLY A 187 23.69 -8.45 4.57
C GLY A 187 22.27 -8.74 5.04
N ALA A 188 22.05 -9.81 5.82
CA ALA A 188 20.84 -9.87 6.63
C ALA A 188 20.96 -8.68 7.60
N LEU A 189 20.00 -7.75 7.58
CA LEU A 189 19.99 -6.69 8.57
C LEU A 189 19.86 -7.36 9.94
N ASP A 190 20.85 -7.16 10.81
CA ASP A 190 20.79 -7.58 12.20
C ASP A 190 19.89 -6.58 12.96
N THR A 191 18.59 -6.77 12.83
CA THR A 191 17.60 -5.78 13.29
C THR A 191 17.04 -6.05 14.68
N GLY A 192 17.11 -7.29 15.16
CA GLY A 192 16.59 -7.69 16.47
C GLY A 192 15.07 -7.72 16.60
N TYR A 193 14.31 -7.55 15.51
CA TYR A 193 12.85 -7.58 15.48
C TYR A 193 12.24 -8.74 14.66
N PHE A 194 13.07 -9.51 13.97
CA PHE A 194 12.61 -10.69 13.25
C PHE A 194 12.33 -11.84 14.22
N THR A 195 11.42 -12.73 13.81
CA THR A 195 11.07 -13.91 14.57
C THR A 195 12.29 -14.81 14.79
N SER A 196 12.33 -15.42 15.97
CA SER A 196 13.30 -16.46 16.31
C SER A 196 12.83 -17.88 15.93
N TRP A 197 11.71 -17.99 15.21
CA TRP A 197 11.12 -19.27 14.81
C TRP A 197 12.13 -20.22 14.13
N PRO A 198 12.13 -21.52 14.47
CA PRO A 198 11.23 -22.20 15.40
C PRO A 198 11.67 -22.13 16.88
N LYS A 199 12.78 -21.45 17.20
CA LYS A 199 13.31 -21.35 18.56
C LYS A 199 12.87 -20.05 19.22
N SER A 200 11.67 -20.05 19.78
CA SER A 200 11.14 -18.91 20.54
C SER A 200 12.13 -18.39 21.60
N GLY A 201 12.19 -17.06 21.77
CA GLY A 201 13.03 -16.37 22.74
C GLY A 201 14.53 -16.30 22.41
N ALA A 202 14.95 -16.67 21.19
CA ALA A 202 16.37 -16.61 20.83
C ALA A 202 16.87 -15.19 20.53
N ASP A 203 15.96 -14.28 20.17
CA ASP A 203 16.24 -12.86 19.96
C ASP A 203 15.02 -12.04 20.39
N GLU A 204 15.18 -11.27 21.46
CA GLU A 204 14.12 -10.47 22.10
C GLU A 204 14.54 -9.00 22.22
N ARG A 205 15.50 -8.54 21.39
CA ARG A 205 16.01 -7.16 21.47
C ARG A 205 14.90 -6.11 21.28
N TRP A 206 13.90 -6.41 20.46
CA TRP A 206 12.73 -5.55 20.26
C TRP A 206 11.91 -5.32 21.54
N VAL A 207 11.97 -6.20 22.54
CA VAL A 207 11.21 -6.08 23.81
C VAL A 207 11.64 -4.84 24.61
N VAL A 208 12.88 -4.38 24.44
CA VAL A 208 13.40 -3.19 25.10
C VAL A 208 12.64 -1.93 24.67
N ASP A 209 12.32 -1.84 23.38
CA ASP A 209 11.62 -0.71 22.77
C ASP A 209 10.82 -1.16 21.54
N PRO A 210 9.57 -1.65 21.73
CA PRO A 210 8.76 -2.18 20.63
C PRO A 210 8.34 -1.10 19.64
N GLU A 211 8.17 0.15 20.08
CA GLU A 211 7.82 1.26 19.19
C GLU A 211 8.97 1.58 18.22
N ALA A 212 10.21 1.68 18.74
CA ALA A 212 11.39 1.87 17.90
C ALA A 212 11.64 0.69 16.96
N ALA A 213 11.37 -0.55 17.42
CA ALA A 213 11.48 -1.74 16.58
C ALA A 213 10.45 -1.74 15.43
N LEU A 214 9.20 -1.36 15.68
CA LEU A 214 8.16 -1.20 14.65
C LEU A 214 8.51 -0.09 13.66
N LEU A 215 9.01 1.05 14.15
CA LEU A 215 9.47 2.13 13.27
C LEU A 215 10.62 1.67 12.38
N SER A 216 11.60 0.95 12.94
CA SER A 216 12.70 0.38 12.17
C SER A 216 12.21 -0.64 11.15
N ALA A 217 11.26 -1.49 11.51
CA ALA A 217 10.67 -2.47 10.59
C ALA A 217 9.92 -1.78 9.44
N PHE A 218 9.18 -0.70 9.73
CA PHE A 218 8.53 0.11 8.70
C PHE A 218 9.56 0.77 7.78
N ALA A 219 10.55 1.47 8.34
CA ALA A 219 11.59 2.17 7.58
C ALA A 219 12.43 1.24 6.68
N ASN A 220 12.58 -0.03 7.07
CA ASN A 220 13.28 -1.06 6.30
C ASN A 220 12.39 -1.80 5.29
N GLY A 221 11.09 -1.48 5.21
CA GLY A 221 10.14 -2.14 4.31
C GLY A 221 9.73 -3.55 4.76
N ASP A 222 9.90 -3.90 6.04
CA ASP A 222 9.46 -5.19 6.60
C ASP A 222 8.01 -5.13 7.13
N VAL A 223 7.51 -3.92 7.36
CA VAL A 223 6.12 -3.59 7.64
C VAL A 223 5.61 -2.65 6.55
N MET A 224 4.35 -2.82 6.16
CA MET A 224 3.61 -1.88 5.32
C MET A 224 2.32 -1.43 6.04
N LEU A 225 1.80 -0.27 5.66
CA LEU A 225 0.53 0.24 6.16
C LEU A 225 -0.57 0.02 5.11
N ASN A 226 -1.75 -0.43 5.54
CA ASN A 226 -2.93 -0.55 4.68
C ASN A 226 -4.05 0.36 5.20
N VAL A 227 -4.42 1.35 4.40
CA VAL A 227 -5.45 2.35 4.68
C VAL A 227 -6.72 2.00 3.92
N ASN A 228 -7.83 1.90 4.62
CA ASN A 228 -9.16 1.84 4.01
C ASN A 228 -10.03 2.93 4.62
N ALA A 229 -10.55 3.81 3.78
CA ALA A 229 -11.38 4.94 4.21
C ALA A 229 -12.79 4.85 3.61
N PRO A 230 -13.84 5.00 4.42
CA PRO A 230 -15.21 5.04 3.93
C PRO A 230 -15.62 6.40 3.35
N GLY A 231 -16.64 6.40 2.49
CA GLY A 231 -17.25 7.64 1.96
C GLY A 231 -17.94 8.50 3.03
N THR A 232 -18.14 7.93 4.21
CA THR A 232 -18.67 8.62 5.40
C THR A 232 -17.58 9.15 6.32
N TRP A 233 -16.29 8.92 6.01
CA TRP A 233 -15.18 9.26 6.90
C TRP A 233 -15.20 10.73 7.32
N ASN A 234 -15.09 10.98 8.62
CA ASN A 234 -15.24 12.28 9.25
C ASN A 234 -13.95 12.79 9.94
N GLY A 235 -12.80 12.14 9.68
CA GLY A 235 -11.53 12.43 10.36
C GLY A 235 -11.16 11.42 11.45
N GLU A 236 -12.07 10.52 11.85
CA GLU A 236 -11.76 9.51 12.87
C GLU A 236 -10.95 8.33 12.31
N TRP A 237 -9.93 7.91 13.06
CA TRP A 237 -9.04 6.81 12.71
C TRP A 237 -9.19 5.63 13.66
N ALA A 238 -8.86 4.43 13.17
CA ALA A 238 -8.71 3.25 13.98
C ALA A 238 -7.44 2.50 13.57
N THR A 239 -6.59 2.18 14.55
CA THR A 239 -5.48 1.25 14.41
C THR A 239 -6.02 -0.17 14.41
N THR A 240 -5.77 -0.91 13.33
CA THR A 240 -6.44 -2.18 13.06
C THR A 240 -5.47 -3.32 12.70
N ARG A 241 -6.01 -4.53 12.77
CA ARG A 241 -5.53 -5.76 12.13
C ARG A 241 -6.54 -6.17 11.05
N LEU A 242 -6.15 -7.12 10.21
CA LEU A 242 -7.09 -7.73 9.27
C LEU A 242 -8.30 -8.32 10.01
N GLY A 243 -9.49 -7.94 9.55
CA GLY A 243 -10.79 -8.38 10.02
C GLY A 243 -11.19 -9.72 9.40
N VAL A 244 -12.47 -10.07 9.54
CA VAL A 244 -13.04 -11.30 8.95
C VAL A 244 -14.19 -10.94 8.02
N ARG A 245 -13.97 -11.19 6.73
CA ARG A 245 -14.95 -11.00 5.66
C ARG A 245 -15.13 -12.28 4.86
N TRP A 246 -16.37 -12.75 4.74
CA TRP A 246 -16.72 -13.95 3.98
C TRP A 246 -17.55 -13.61 2.75
N TYR A 247 -17.13 -14.12 1.59
CA TYR A 247 -17.93 -14.08 0.37
C TYR A 247 -18.76 -15.34 0.25
N ARG A 248 -20.07 -15.17 0.09
CA ARG A 248 -21.02 -16.28 -0.06
C ARG A 248 -21.63 -16.27 -1.46
N ASN A 249 -21.92 -17.48 -1.95
CA ASN A 249 -22.59 -17.72 -3.23
C ASN A 249 -21.93 -16.99 -4.39
N ALA A 250 -20.59 -17.03 -4.44
CA ALA A 250 -19.80 -16.21 -5.35
C ALA A 250 -19.81 -16.69 -6.82
N VAL A 251 -20.54 -17.75 -7.16
CA VAL A 251 -20.52 -18.35 -8.51
C VAL A 251 -21.91 -18.30 -9.12
N HIS A 252 -22.01 -17.63 -10.27
CA HIS A 252 -23.19 -17.61 -11.11
C HIS A 252 -22.99 -18.50 -12.34
N PHE A 253 -23.98 -19.34 -12.62
CA PHE A 253 -23.99 -20.25 -13.76
C PHE A 253 -24.62 -19.54 -14.96
N GLY A 254 -23.91 -19.49 -16.08
CA GLY A 254 -24.46 -19.02 -17.35
C GLY A 254 -25.30 -20.08 -18.06
N ASP A 255 -26.04 -19.68 -19.09
CA ASP A 255 -26.87 -20.60 -19.88
C ASP A 255 -26.02 -21.66 -20.58
N THR A 256 -26.45 -22.92 -20.50
CA THR A 256 -25.88 -24.02 -21.27
C THR A 256 -26.49 -24.02 -22.68
N THR A 257 -26.01 -23.18 -23.58
CA THR A 257 -26.38 -23.27 -25.00
C THR A 257 -25.52 -24.33 -25.69
N GLU A 258 -26.17 -25.41 -26.13
CA GLU A 258 -25.69 -26.48 -27.03
C GLU A 258 -24.20 -26.88 -26.95
N GLY A 259 -23.93 -28.02 -26.30
CA GLY A 259 -22.65 -28.75 -26.42
C GLY A 259 -21.63 -28.44 -25.32
N SER A 260 -21.43 -29.40 -24.41
CA SER A 260 -20.30 -29.61 -23.47
C SER A 260 -19.63 -28.42 -22.75
N THR A 261 -20.16 -27.20 -22.83
CA THR A 261 -19.48 -25.97 -22.40
C THR A 261 -20.42 -25.19 -21.48
N ALA A 262 -19.95 -24.89 -20.28
CA ALA A 262 -20.63 -24.04 -19.31
C ALA A 262 -19.76 -22.80 -19.03
N THR A 263 -20.39 -21.66 -18.84
CA THR A 263 -19.72 -20.42 -18.42
C THR A 263 -20.02 -20.15 -16.95
N PHE A 264 -19.02 -19.63 -16.25
CA PHE A 264 -19.11 -19.27 -14.84
C PHE A 264 -18.69 -17.82 -14.67
N THR A 265 -19.45 -17.06 -13.90
CA THR A 265 -19.06 -15.72 -13.47
C THR A 265 -18.83 -15.75 -11.96
N ILE A 266 -17.70 -15.18 -11.52
CA ILE A 266 -17.42 -15.02 -10.10
C ILE A 266 -17.86 -13.62 -9.68
N GLY A 267 -18.78 -13.55 -8.73
CA GLY A 267 -19.28 -12.32 -8.12
C GLY A 267 -19.99 -12.67 -6.83
N ALA A 268 -19.61 -12.05 -5.72
CA ALA A 268 -20.21 -12.36 -4.42
C ALA A 268 -21.67 -11.90 -4.36
N ALA A 269 -22.58 -12.81 -4.00
CA ALA A 269 -23.99 -12.46 -3.84
C ALA A 269 -24.28 -11.87 -2.44
N SER A 270 -23.50 -12.24 -1.42
CA SER A 270 -23.52 -11.60 -0.10
C SER A 270 -22.14 -11.61 0.56
N VAL A 271 -21.96 -10.67 1.48
CA VAL A 271 -20.74 -10.49 2.28
C VAL A 271 -21.14 -10.57 3.74
N ASP A 272 -20.54 -11.49 4.49
CA ASP A 272 -20.74 -11.61 5.95
C ASP A 272 -19.47 -11.13 6.67
N HIS A 273 -19.64 -10.36 7.75
CA HIS A 273 -18.54 -9.97 8.63
C HIS A 273 -18.65 -10.68 9.98
N ALA A 274 -17.50 -11.02 10.57
CA ALA A 274 -17.44 -11.48 11.95
C ALA A 274 -16.58 -10.49 12.73
N ALA A 275 -17.15 -9.93 13.80
CA ALA A 275 -16.48 -8.93 14.61
C ALA A 275 -15.22 -9.50 15.25
N VAL A 276 -14.10 -8.79 15.10
CA VAL A 276 -12.85 -9.13 15.76
C VAL A 276 -12.23 -7.92 16.43
N PRO A 277 -11.57 -8.08 17.59
CA PRO A 277 -10.91 -6.97 18.25
C PRO A 277 -9.94 -6.25 17.30
N SER A 278 -10.13 -4.94 17.16
CA SER A 278 -9.37 -4.08 16.25
C SER A 278 -9.42 -4.55 14.78
N GLY A 279 -10.53 -5.11 14.30
CA GLY A 279 -10.70 -5.48 12.89
C GLY A 279 -10.87 -4.29 11.96
N ASP A 280 -10.25 -4.36 10.78
CA ASP A 280 -10.38 -3.35 9.73
C ASP A 280 -11.82 -3.24 9.17
N CYS A 281 -12.51 -4.36 8.98
CA CYS A 281 -13.93 -4.39 8.59
C CYS A 281 -14.82 -3.62 9.58
N ASP A 282 -14.66 -3.90 10.88
CA ASP A 282 -15.46 -3.29 11.94
C ASP A 282 -15.23 -1.76 12.00
N ALA A 283 -13.97 -1.32 11.88
CA ALA A 283 -13.64 0.10 11.89
C ALA A 283 -14.28 0.87 10.73
N VAL A 284 -14.26 0.29 9.53
CA VAL A 284 -14.88 0.90 8.34
C VAL A 284 -16.41 0.95 8.46
N GLU A 285 -17.03 -0.09 9.01
CA GLU A 285 -18.47 -0.10 9.29
C GLU A 285 -18.89 0.97 10.31
N GLU A 286 -18.00 1.28 11.27
CA GLU A 286 -18.17 2.38 12.23
C GLU A 286 -17.90 3.77 11.62
N GLY A 287 -17.57 3.86 10.32
CA GLY A 287 -17.31 5.12 9.63
C GLY A 287 -15.90 5.70 9.85
N LYS A 288 -14.97 4.90 10.39
CA LYS A 288 -13.58 5.31 10.66
C LYS A 288 -12.66 4.86 9.53
N ALA A 289 -11.60 5.62 9.29
CA ALA A 289 -10.50 5.14 8.45
C ALA A 289 -9.71 4.07 9.22
N SER A 290 -9.60 2.87 8.65
CA SER A 290 -8.78 1.81 9.24
C SER A 290 -7.34 1.94 8.77
N LEU A 291 -6.38 1.83 9.68
CA LEU A 291 -4.96 1.75 9.37
C LEU A 291 -4.38 0.46 9.96
N SER A 292 -4.15 -0.51 9.08
CA SER A 292 -3.63 -1.83 9.44
C SER A 292 -2.12 -1.90 9.25
N CYS A 293 -1.41 -2.30 10.31
CA CYS A 293 0.03 -2.60 10.28
C CYS A 293 0.24 -4.05 9.84
N LEU A 294 0.86 -4.28 8.68
CA LEU A 294 0.97 -5.61 8.06
C LEU A 294 2.42 -5.98 7.81
N ALA A 295 2.82 -7.18 8.24
CA ALA A 295 4.11 -7.75 7.89
C ALA A 295 4.20 -8.01 6.37
N VAL A 296 5.33 -7.65 5.77
CA VAL A 296 5.63 -7.85 4.34
C VAL A 296 6.04 -9.29 4.05
N TRP A 297 6.81 -9.90 4.95
CA TRP A 297 7.29 -11.27 4.80
C TRP A 297 6.26 -12.28 5.32
N PRO A 298 6.12 -13.45 4.65
CA PRO A 298 5.24 -14.50 5.13
C PRO A 298 5.76 -15.11 6.42
N GLN A 299 4.86 -15.61 7.28
CA GLN A 299 5.24 -16.41 8.45
C GLN A 299 6.16 -17.57 8.04
N SER A 300 7.06 -17.96 8.94
CA SER A 300 8.17 -18.93 8.73
C SER A 300 9.35 -18.46 7.87
N HIS A 301 9.27 -17.30 7.22
CA HIS A 301 10.44 -16.68 6.59
C HIS A 301 11.39 -16.12 7.66
N PRO A 302 12.73 -16.17 7.50
CA PRO A 302 13.68 -15.58 8.46
C PRO A 302 13.50 -14.06 8.69
N PHE A 303 12.85 -13.36 7.77
CA PHE A 303 12.49 -11.93 7.90
C PHE A 303 11.02 -11.72 8.32
N ALA A 304 10.30 -12.77 8.70
CA ALA A 304 8.99 -12.59 9.31
C ALA A 304 9.15 -11.79 10.61
N LEU A 305 8.28 -10.81 10.83
CA LEU A 305 8.24 -10.10 12.10
C LEU A 305 7.83 -11.05 13.23
N ASP A 306 8.30 -10.74 14.43
CA ASP A 306 7.78 -11.38 15.64
C ASP A 306 6.29 -11.05 15.82
N GLU A 307 5.48 -12.04 16.20
CA GLU A 307 4.03 -11.90 16.33
C GLU A 307 3.67 -11.01 17.54
N ASP A 308 4.42 -11.10 18.63
CA ASP A 308 4.19 -10.28 19.81
C ASP A 308 4.54 -8.81 19.54
N LEU A 309 5.57 -8.57 18.71
CA LEU A 309 5.88 -7.22 18.21
C LEU A 309 4.74 -6.66 17.34
N LEU A 310 4.16 -7.47 16.46
CA LEU A 310 2.98 -7.04 15.66
C LEU A 310 1.79 -6.69 16.56
N ALA A 311 1.61 -7.38 17.69
CA ALA A 311 0.57 -7.05 18.65
C ALA A 311 0.78 -5.67 19.29
N HIS A 312 2.03 -5.25 19.56
CA HIS A 312 2.33 -3.87 19.98
C HIS A 312 1.96 -2.84 18.91
N GLY A 313 1.95 -3.23 17.63
CA GLY A 313 1.49 -2.38 16.54
C GLY A 313 0.02 -1.95 16.63
N LEU A 314 -0.78 -2.63 17.48
CA LEU A 314 -2.19 -2.29 17.74
C LEU A 314 -2.39 -1.26 18.86
N GLU A 315 -1.31 -0.89 19.57
CA GLU A 315 -1.36 0.19 20.54
C GLU A 315 -1.60 1.52 19.85
N ARG A 316 -2.55 2.30 20.38
CA ARG A 316 -3.05 3.50 19.71
C ARG A 316 -3.08 4.72 20.62
N THR A 317 -2.99 5.89 19.99
CA THR A 317 -3.24 7.17 20.63
C THR A 317 -4.74 7.35 20.90
N VAL A 318 -5.10 8.40 21.64
CA VAL A 318 -6.51 8.76 21.90
C VAL A 318 -7.27 9.03 20.60
N ASP A 319 -6.58 9.59 19.60
CA ASP A 319 -7.14 9.91 18.28
C ASP A 319 -7.14 8.71 17.32
N GLY A 320 -6.83 7.50 17.82
CA GLY A 320 -6.97 6.24 17.07
C GLY A 320 -5.78 5.84 16.19
N TRP A 321 -4.73 6.65 16.12
CA TRP A 321 -3.51 6.39 15.34
C TRP A 321 -2.56 5.40 16.04
N PRO A 322 -1.73 4.62 15.31
CA PRO A 322 -0.75 3.74 15.94
C PRO A 322 0.26 4.56 16.72
N ARG A 323 0.49 4.19 17.98
CA ARG A 323 1.35 4.95 18.90
C ARG A 323 2.77 5.13 18.36
N TRP A 324 3.34 4.04 17.84
CA TRP A 324 4.69 4.00 17.26
C TRP A 324 4.88 4.91 16.03
N LEU A 325 3.80 5.24 15.31
CA LEU A 325 3.85 6.11 14.13
C LEU A 325 3.84 7.60 14.51
N ILE A 326 3.40 7.94 15.71
CA ILE A 326 3.23 9.34 16.18
C ILE A 326 4.38 9.78 17.08
N ASN A 327 4.93 8.86 17.87
CA ASN A 327 5.98 9.15 18.86
C ASN A 327 7.42 8.94 18.34
N GLY A 328 7.56 8.50 17.09
CA GLY A 328 8.83 8.17 16.45
C GLY A 328 9.71 9.35 16.06
#